data_AF-A0A1W9QWD3-F1
#
_entry.id   AF-A0A1W9QWD3-F1
#
_cell.length_a   1.000
_cell.length_b   1.000
_cell.length_c   1.000
_cell.angle_alpha   90.00
_cell.angle_beta   90.00
_cell.angle_gamma   90.00
#
_symmetry.space_group_name_H-M   'P 1'
#
loop_
_entity.id
_entity.type
_entity.pdbx_description
1 polymer ?
#
loop_
_entity_poly.entity_id
_entity_poly.type
_entity_poly.pdbx_seq_one_letter_code
_entity_poly.pdbx_strand_id
1 'polypeptide(L)'
;MKNRFIFLILLFILMVFISGCATVFGGFKNKLVIKEGTPPSADVFLDGQMVGTTPVNKKLSKYLLQEGSVVEIKKEGYKTDTIVIERKLHLWYSLADVITGVGVGFA
;
A
#
# COMPACT_ATOMS: atom_id res chain seq x y z
N MET A 1 21.33 21.38 -42.99
CA MET A 1 19.92 21.50 -42.54
C MET A 1 19.44 20.25 -41.80
N LYS A 2 19.54 19.04 -42.39
CA LYS A 2 19.13 17.75 -41.76
C LYS A 2 19.77 17.47 -40.39
N ASN A 3 21.09 17.66 -40.23
CA ASN A 3 21.78 17.34 -38.97
C ASN A 3 21.41 18.28 -37.81
N ARG A 4 21.04 19.53 -38.11
CA ARG A 4 20.54 20.48 -37.10
C ARG A 4 19.12 20.15 -36.66
N PHE A 5 18.31 19.62 -37.57
CA PHE A 5 16.95 19.16 -37.28
C PHE A 5 16.93 17.88 -36.43
N ILE A 6 17.84 16.93 -36.73
CA ILE A 6 18.03 15.71 -35.93
C ILE A 6 18.48 16.05 -34.51
N PHE A 7 19.38 17.02 -34.35
CA PHE A 7 19.84 17.47 -33.04
C PHE A 7 18.72 18.09 -32.20
N LEU A 8 17.82 18.86 -32.83
CA LEU A 8 16.65 19.44 -32.16
C LEU A 8 15.63 18.37 -31.73
N ILE A 9 15.41 17.34 -32.56
CA ILE A 9 14.55 16.21 -32.21
C ILE A 9 15.14 15.41 -31.03
N LEU A 10 16.45 15.17 -31.03
CA LEU A 10 17.14 14.48 -29.95
C LEU A 10 17.05 15.26 -28.62
N LEU A 11 17.20 16.59 -28.68
CA LEU A 11 17.10 17.49 -27.52
C LEU A 11 15.67 17.52 -26.95
N PHE A 12 14.66 17.52 -27.81
CA PHE A 12 13.25 17.45 -27.41
C PHE A 12 12.91 16.13 -26.73
N ILE A 13 13.41 15.01 -27.27
CA ILE A 13 13.26 13.68 -26.66
C ILE A 13 13.93 13.66 -25.27
N LEU A 14 15.13 14.22 -25.13
CA LEU A 14 15.85 14.28 -23.85
C LEU A 14 15.08 15.09 -22.79
N MET A 15 14.42 16.19 -23.17
CA MET A 15 13.57 16.97 -22.27
C MET A 15 12.36 16.18 -21.74
N VAL A 16 11.74 15.35 -22.58
CA VAL A 16 10.59 14.49 -22.19
C VAL A 16 10.99 13.44 -21.15
N PHE A 17 12.24 12.95 -21.17
CA PHE A 17 12.73 11.99 -20.18
C PHE A 17 13.05 12.63 -18.81
N ILE A 18 13.27 13.94 -18.73
CA ILE A 18 13.62 14.63 -17.46
C ILE A 18 12.37 15.01 -16.65
N SER A 19 11.18 15.05 -17.25
CA SER A 19 9.92 15.31 -16.53
C SER A 19 9.37 14.13 -15.71
N GLY A 20 10.03 12.97 -15.73
CA GLY A 20 9.65 11.78 -14.96
C GLY A 20 10.01 11.85 -13.47
N CYS A 21 9.59 12.88 -12.74
CA CYS A 21 9.67 12.90 -11.27
C CYS A 21 8.49 12.09 -10.70
N ALA A 22 8.64 10.75 -10.69
CA ALA A 22 7.70 9.85 -10.01
C ALA A 22 7.71 10.16 -8.51
N THR A 23 6.79 11.01 -8.09
CA THR A 23 6.69 11.48 -6.71
C THR A 23 5.92 10.43 -5.90
N VAL A 24 6.63 9.40 -5.45
CA VAL A 24 6.09 8.33 -4.59
C VAL A 24 5.88 8.84 -3.17
N PHE A 25 5.01 9.83 -2.97
CA PHE A 25 4.50 10.17 -1.63
C PHE A 25 3.17 9.45 -1.40
N GLY A 26 3.22 8.11 -1.36
CA GLY A 26 2.12 7.29 -0.90
C GLY A 26 1.89 7.51 0.60
N GLY A 27 0.65 7.80 1.00
CA GLY A 27 0.28 8.05 2.40
C GLY A 27 0.77 6.94 3.34
N PHE A 28 1.48 7.33 4.40
CA PHE A 28 2.16 6.41 5.32
C PHE A 28 1.24 5.72 6.34
N LYS A 29 -0.08 5.91 6.27
CA LYS A 29 -1.01 5.47 7.32
C LYS A 29 -2.16 4.68 6.74
N ASN A 30 -2.28 3.42 7.17
CA ASN A 30 -3.37 2.52 6.83
C ASN A 30 -4.30 2.34 8.03
N LYS A 31 -5.60 2.27 7.79
CA LYS A 31 -6.59 2.12 8.87
C LYS A 31 -6.93 0.64 9.02
N LEU A 32 -6.64 0.07 10.19
CA LEU A 32 -7.09 -1.28 10.55
C LEU A 32 -8.41 -1.16 11.32
N VAL A 33 -9.46 -1.78 10.78
CA VAL A 33 -10.79 -1.78 11.38
C VAL A 33 -11.21 -3.23 11.57
N ILE A 34 -11.28 -3.67 12.83
CA ILE A 34 -11.84 -4.96 13.21
C ILE A 34 -13.17 -4.68 13.89
N LYS A 35 -14.24 -5.16 13.25
CA LYS A 35 -15.61 -5.02 13.76
C LYS A 35 -15.84 -6.02 14.88
N GLU A 36 -16.88 -5.75 15.68
CA GLU A 36 -17.39 -6.75 16.62
C GLU A 36 -17.80 -8.03 15.90
N GLY A 37 -17.47 -9.16 16.51
CA GLY A 37 -17.82 -10.49 16.07
C GLY A 37 -18.10 -11.39 17.28
N THR A 38 -18.40 -12.65 17.02
CA THR A 38 -18.60 -13.66 18.07
C THR A 38 -17.33 -14.51 18.15
N PRO A 39 -16.57 -14.50 19.26
CA PRO A 39 -16.88 -13.95 20.59
C PRO A 39 -16.58 -12.44 20.77
N PRO A 40 -17.32 -11.74 21.65
CA PRO A 40 -17.03 -10.36 22.00
C PRO A 40 -15.76 -10.23 22.85
N SER A 41 -15.06 -9.09 22.73
CA SER A 41 -13.85 -8.75 23.49
C SER A 41 -12.71 -9.76 23.31
N ALA A 42 -12.33 -10.02 22.06
CA ALA A 42 -11.16 -10.81 21.70
C ALA A 42 -9.90 -9.95 21.61
N ASP A 43 -8.77 -10.48 22.05
CA ASP A 43 -7.46 -9.84 21.95
C ASP A 43 -6.96 -9.94 20.50
N VAL A 44 -6.57 -8.81 19.94
CA VAL A 44 -6.04 -8.71 18.59
C VAL A 44 -4.55 -8.49 18.66
N PHE A 45 -3.80 -9.35 17.96
CA PHE A 45 -2.37 -9.25 17.76
C PHE A 45 -2.09 -8.99 16.27
N LEU A 46 -1.08 -8.17 15.99
CA LEU A 46 -0.54 -7.93 14.65
C LEU A 46 0.95 -8.24 14.70
N ASP A 47 1.39 -9.23 13.92
CA ASP A 47 2.79 -9.71 13.90
C ASP A 47 3.32 -10.02 15.32
N GLY A 48 2.45 -10.58 16.17
CA GLY A 48 2.75 -10.89 17.57
C GLY A 48 2.65 -9.72 18.56
N GLN A 49 2.42 -8.48 18.11
CA GLN A 49 2.21 -7.33 18.98
C GLN A 49 0.73 -7.12 19.31
N MET A 50 0.39 -6.96 20.59
CA MET A 50 -0.98 -6.69 21.02
C MET A 50 -1.43 -5.30 20.55
N VAL A 51 -2.47 -5.25 19.71
CA VAL A 51 -3.01 -4.01 19.13
C VAL A 51 -4.13 -3.44 20.00
N GLY A 52 -4.93 -4.33 20.60
CA GLY A 52 -6.05 -4.02 21.48
C GLY A 52 -7.11 -5.14 21.49
N THR A 53 -8.28 -4.87 22.06
CA THR A 53 -9.43 -5.78 22.11
C THR A 53 -10.53 -5.38 21.14
N THR A 54 -11.28 -6.35 20.59
CA THR A 54 -12.42 -6.08 19.70
C THR A 54 -13.58 -5.37 20.43
N PRO A 55 -14.27 -4.41 19.78
CA PRO A 55 -13.98 -3.82 18.47
C PRO A 55 -12.80 -2.85 18.51
N VAL A 56 -11.92 -2.90 17.50
CA VAL A 56 -10.74 -2.01 17.42
C VAL A 56 -10.73 -1.22 16.10
N ASN A 57 -10.54 0.10 16.22
CA ASN A 57 -10.42 1.03 15.11
C ASN A 57 -9.15 1.86 15.28
N LYS A 58 -8.03 1.33 14.79
CA LYS A 58 -6.70 1.93 15.02
C LYS A 58 -6.08 2.34 13.70
N LYS A 59 -5.58 3.57 13.63
CA LYS A 59 -4.74 4.03 12.53
C LYS A 59 -3.34 3.47 12.76
N LEU A 60 -2.92 2.54 11.91
CA LEU A 60 -1.60 1.95 11.95
C LEU A 60 -0.75 2.52 10.83
N SER A 61 0.56 2.47 10.99
CA SER A 61 1.44 2.87 9.91
C SER A 61 1.41 1.83 8.79
N LYS A 62 1.53 2.25 7.53
CA LYS A 62 1.57 1.36 6.36
C LYS A 62 2.70 0.33 6.45
N TYR A 63 3.79 0.65 7.16
CA TYR A 63 4.89 -0.28 7.40
C TYR A 63 4.54 -1.42 8.38
N LEU A 64 3.51 -1.26 9.20
CA LEU A 64 3.03 -2.31 10.11
C LEU A 64 2.03 -3.26 9.45
N LEU A 65 1.43 -2.81 8.33
CA LEU A 65 0.45 -3.57 7.57
C LEU A 65 1.03 -3.88 6.20
N GLN A 66 2.07 -4.71 6.19
CA GLN A 66 2.74 -5.14 4.97
C GLN A 66 2.13 -6.42 4.43
N GLU A 67 2.50 -6.73 3.18
CA GLU A 67 2.19 -8.03 2.60
C GLU A 67 2.85 -9.12 3.45
N GLY A 68 2.05 -10.11 3.86
CA GLY A 68 2.49 -11.17 4.77
C GLY A 68 2.34 -10.82 6.25
N SER A 69 1.91 -9.61 6.63
CA SER A 69 1.57 -9.33 8.03
C SER A 69 0.44 -10.23 8.50
N VAL A 70 0.58 -10.76 9.72
CA VAL A 70 -0.33 -11.74 10.31
C VAL A 70 -1.15 -11.09 11.42
N VAL A 71 -2.46 -11.10 11.27
CA VAL A 71 -3.41 -10.67 12.30
C VAL A 71 -3.93 -11.91 13.01
N GLU A 72 -3.65 -12.02 14.31
CA GLU A 72 -4.16 -13.10 15.16
C GLU A 72 -5.24 -12.55 16.09
N ILE A 73 -6.37 -13.24 16.16
CA ILE A 73 -7.46 -12.91 17.08
C ILE A 73 -7.57 -14.06 18.08
N LYS A 74 -7.24 -13.76 19.35
CA LYS A 74 -7.23 -14.73 20.45
C LYS A 74 -8.32 -14.37 21.45
N LYS A 75 -9.05 -15.38 21.89
CA LYS A 75 -9.96 -15.26 23.04
C LYS A 75 -9.80 -16.50 23.90
N GLU A 76 -9.73 -16.27 25.20
CA GLU A 76 -9.66 -17.36 26.18
C GLU A 76 -10.87 -18.30 26.04
N GLY A 77 -10.61 -19.59 25.84
CA GLY A 77 -11.64 -20.60 25.61
C GLY A 77 -12.16 -20.75 24.18
N TYR A 78 -11.61 -20.00 23.21
CA TYR A 78 -12.00 -20.08 21.80
C TYR A 78 -10.83 -20.43 20.88
N LYS A 79 -11.14 -20.91 19.66
CA LYS A 79 -10.12 -21.12 18.63
C LYS A 79 -9.53 -19.78 18.22
N THR A 80 -8.20 -19.75 18.11
CA THR A 80 -7.48 -18.60 17.55
C THR A 80 -7.71 -18.56 16.05
N ASP A 81 -8.05 -17.38 15.54
CA ASP A 81 -8.17 -17.14 14.10
C ASP A 81 -6.96 -16.34 13.62
N THR A 82 -6.43 -16.71 12.46
CA THR A 82 -5.19 -16.16 11.91
C THR A 82 -5.43 -15.72 10.48
N ILE A 83 -5.31 -14.42 10.24
CA ILE A 83 -5.58 -13.79 8.95
C ILE A 83 -4.27 -13.21 8.42
N VAL A 84 -3.83 -13.69 7.26
CA VAL A 84 -2.65 -13.16 6.57
C VAL A 84 -3.09 -12.04 5.63
N ILE A 85 -2.41 -10.90 5.70
CA ILE A 85 -2.68 -9.74 4.84
C ILE A 85 -1.98 -9.95 3.50
N GLU A 86 -2.77 -10.16 2.45
CA GLU A 86 -2.29 -10.21 1.06
C GLU A 86 -2.54 -8.87 0.37
N ARG A 87 -1.51 -8.31 -0.30
CA ARG A 87 -1.66 -7.13 -1.13
C ARG A 87 -1.91 -7.55 -2.58
N LYS A 88 -3.06 -7.19 -3.12
CA LYS A 88 -3.29 -7.30 -4.57
C LYS A 88 -2.72 -6.09 -5.28
N LEU A 89 -1.56 -6.26 -5.90
CA LEU A 89 -1.02 -5.28 -6.84
C LEU A 89 -1.88 -5.28 -8.10
N HIS A 90 -2.64 -4.21 -8.32
CA HIS A 90 -3.35 -4.04 -9.59
C HIS A 90 -2.38 -3.52 -10.66
N LEU A 91 -1.80 -4.47 -11.40
CA LEU A 91 -0.84 -4.22 -12.47
C LEU A 91 -1.36 -3.26 -13.56
N TRP A 92 -2.66 -3.22 -13.80
CA TRP A 92 -3.24 -2.31 -14.80
C TRP A 92 -3.07 -0.83 -14.43
N TYR A 93 -3.19 -0.50 -13.13
CA TYR A 93 -3.03 0.88 -12.68
C TYR A 93 -1.56 1.32 -12.77
N SER A 94 -0.60 0.41 -12.56
CA SER A 94 0.83 0.73 -12.77
C SER A 94 1.15 0.98 -14.25
N LEU A 95 0.47 0.29 -15.18
CA LEU A 95 0.56 0.64 -16.59
C LEU A 95 -0.11 2.00 -16.88
N ALA A 96 -1.27 2.28 -16.30
CA ALA A 96 -1.94 3.56 -16.45
C ALA A 96 -1.09 4.75 -15.93
N ASP A 97 -0.36 4.55 -14.83
CA ASP A 97 0.59 5.52 -14.26
C ASP A 97 1.74 5.84 -15.22
N VAL A 98 2.36 4.80 -15.78
CA VAL A 98 3.44 4.93 -16.78
C VAL A 98 2.94 5.62 -18.06
N ILE A 99 1.68 5.39 -18.46
CA ILE A 99 1.09 5.99 -19.67
C ILE A 99 0.67 7.44 -19.43
N THR A 100 0.12 7.76 -18.27
CA THR A 100 -0.44 9.09 -17.98
C THR A 100 0.60 10.07 -17.43
N GLY A 101 1.75 9.60 -16.95
CA GLY A 101 2.83 10.44 -16.42
C GLY A 101 2.45 11.18 -15.13
N VAL A 102 1.24 10.96 -14.61
CA VAL A 102 0.77 11.48 -13.33
C VAL A 102 1.13 10.41 -12.32
N GLY A 103 2.22 10.60 -11.56
CA GLY A 103 2.66 9.67 -10.52
C GLY A 103 1.62 9.48 -9.41
N VAL A 104 0.60 8.68 -9.66
CA VAL A 104 -0.39 8.25 -8.67
C VAL A 104 0.20 7.04 -7.97
N GLY A 105 1.19 7.32 -7.11
CA GLY A 105 1.80 6.32 -6.26
C GLY A 105 0.74 5.60 -5.41
N PHE A 106 0.69 4.28 -5.54
CA PHE A 106 -0.17 3.40 -4.76
C PHE A 106 0.08 3.57 -3.25
N ALA A 107 -0.85 4.25 -2.59
CA ALA A 107 -1.06 4.15 -1.16
C ALA A 107 -1.90 2.90 -0.87
#